data_AF-D2TTW0-F1
#
_entry.id   AF-D2TTW0-F1
#
_cell.length_a   1.000
_cell.length_b   1.000
_cell.length_c   1.000
_cell.angle_alpha   90.00
_cell.angle_beta   90.00
_cell.angle_gamma   90.00
#
_symmetry.space_group_name_H-M   'P 1'
#
loop_
_entity.id
_entity.type
_entity.pdbx_description
1 polymer ?
#
loop_
_entity_poly.entity_id
_entity_poly.type
_entity_poly.pdbx_seq_one_letter_code
_entity_poly.pdbx_strand_id
1 'polypeptide(L)' 'MELDASNIISRGDRKIDNLPFGSVPLIRVTPIAESEIEHLDQSDEWASSAATRALMERQIET' A
#
# COMPACT_ATOMS: atom_id res chain seq x y z
N MET A 1 -23.64 -0.75 -4.58
CA MET A 1 -22.62 0.01 -3.84
C MET A 1 -21.30 -0.56 -4.32
N GLU A 2 -20.76 0.04 -5.37
CA GLU A 2 -19.39 -0.28 -5.82
C GLU A 2 -18.44 0.17 -4.71
N LEU A 3 -17.44 -0.66 -4.42
CA LEU A 3 -16.39 -0.31 -3.48
C LEU A 3 -15.34 0.44 -4.28
N ASP A 4 -15.41 1.76 -4.27
CA ASP A 4 -14.37 2.67 -4.74
C ASP A 4 -13.14 2.53 -3.80
N ALA A 5 -12.43 1.41 -3.95
CA ALA A 5 -11.30 1.03 -3.11
C ALA A 5 -10.05 0.86 -3.98
N SER A 6 -9.08 1.75 -3.75
CA SER A 6 -7.73 1.65 -4.31
C SER A 6 -6.85 0.79 -3.41
N ASN A 7 -6.05 -0.11 -4.00
CA ASN A 7 -5.15 -0.97 -3.24
C ASN A 7 -3.72 -0.43 -3.27
N ILE A 8 -3.10 -0.23 -2.10
CA ILE A 8 -1.65 0.00 -2.03
C ILE A 8 -0.93 -1.32 -1.95
N ILE A 9 0.12 -1.42 -2.76
CA ILE A 9 1.12 -2.47 -2.68
C ILE A 9 2.35 -1.90 -1.97
N SER A 10 2.65 -2.43 -0.78
CA SER A 10 3.83 -2.08 0.01
C SER A 10 4.75 -3.30 0.15
N ARG A 11 6.06 -3.04 0.10
CA ARG A 11 7.06 -4.08 0.33
C ARG A 11 7.45 -4.04 1.82
N GLY A 12 6.86 -4.92 2.61
CA GLY A 12 7.27 -5.07 4.01
C GLY A 12 8.67 -5.70 4.12
N ASP A 13 9.30 -5.54 5.28
CA ASP A 13 10.63 -6.12 5.57
C ASP A 13 10.61 -7.65 5.76
N ARG A 14 9.41 -8.24 5.79
CA ARG A 14 9.23 -9.68 5.98
C ARG A 14 9.55 -10.43 4.69
N LYS A 15 10.22 -11.57 4.84
CA LYS A 15 10.56 -12.48 3.76
C LYS A 15 10.20 -13.90 4.16
N ILE A 16 9.89 -14.75 3.19
CA ILE A 16 9.83 -16.19 3.40
C ILE A 16 11.22 -16.73 3.06
N ASP A 17 11.94 -17.17 4.08
CA ASP A 17 13.26 -17.78 3.95
C ASP A 17 13.17 -19.30 3.77
N ASN A 18 14.30 -19.93 3.45
CA ASN A 18 14.46 -21.39 3.31
C ASN A 18 13.61 -22.06 2.22
N LEU A 19 13.22 -21.30 1.20
CA LEU A 19 12.61 -21.88 0.01
C LEU A 19 13.69 -22.48 -0.90
N PRO A 20 13.37 -23.54 -1.68
CA PRO A 20 14.34 -24.21 -2.57
C PRO A 20 14.89 -23.31 -3.70
N PHE A 21 14.38 -22.10 -3.81
CA PHE A 21 14.78 -21.06 -4.78
C PHE A 21 15.25 -19.76 -4.09
N GLY A 22 15.53 -19.80 -2.79
CA GLY A 22 16.00 -18.64 -2.01
C GLY A 22 14.88 -17.80 -1.41
N SER A 23 15.26 -16.78 -0.65
CA SER A 23 14.32 -15.94 0.11
C SER A 23 13.45 -15.07 -0.80
N VAL A 24 12.14 -15.03 -0.54
CA VAL A 24 11.17 -14.24 -1.32
C VAL A 24 10.54 -13.15 -0.47
N PRO A 25 10.45 -11.90 -0.95
CA PRO A 25 9.81 -10.82 -0.22
C PRO A 25 8.31 -11.04 -0.05
N LEU A 26 7.79 -10.72 1.13
CA LEU A 26 6.35 -10.66 1.37
C LEU A 26 5.84 -9.27 1.02
N ILE A 27 4.89 -9.23 0.10
CA ILE A 27 4.18 -8.01 -0.28
C ILE A 27 2.97 -7.87 0.62
N ARG A 28 2.81 -6.70 1.24
CA ARG A 28 1.62 -6.32 2.01
C ARG A 28 0.71 -5.50 1.11
N VAL A 29 -0.53 -5.94 0.99
CA VAL A 29 -1.59 -5.18 0.32
C VAL A 29 -2.47 -4.57 1.40
N THR A 30 -2.60 -3.24 1.40
CA THR A 30 -3.50 -2.53 2.31
C THR A 30 -4.57 -1.82 1.48
N PRO A 31 -5.87 -2.15 1.70
CA PRO A 31 -6.95 -1.46 1.02
C PRO A 31 -7.13 -0.05 1.58
N ILE A 32 -7.37 0.90 0.67
CA ILE A 32 -7.65 2.31 0.96
C ILE A 32 -8.88 2.74 0.16
N ALA A 33 -9.84 3.36 0.82
CA ALA A 33 -10.99 3.96 0.17
C ALA A 33 -10.58 5.22 -0.59
N GLU A 34 -11.20 5.51 -1.74
CA GLU A 34 -10.88 6.71 -2.52
C GLU A 34 -11.07 8.00 -1.73
N SER A 35 -12.05 8.05 -0.82
CA SER A 35 -12.26 9.20 0.08
C SER A 35 -11.08 9.49 1.01
N GLU A 36 -10.22 8.49 1.30
CA GLU A 36 -9.02 8.68 2.11
C GLU A 36 -7.89 9.37 1.33
N ILE A 37 -7.97 9.41 -0.01
CA ILE A 37 -6.95 10.02 -0.88
C ILE A 37 -7.49 11.18 -1.72
N GLU A 38 -8.81 11.42 -1.71
CA GLU A 38 -9.50 12.48 -2.46
C GLU A 38 -8.95 13.89 -2.16
N HIS A 39 -8.48 14.12 -0.93
CA HIS A 39 -7.92 15.40 -0.50
C HIS A 39 -6.44 15.61 -0.87
N LEU A 40 -5.81 14.62 -1.51
CA LEU A 40 -4.42 14.67 -1.92
C LEU A 40 -4.33 15.07 -3.41
N ASP A 41 -3.23 15.72 -3.80
CA ASP A 41 -3.07 16.36 -5.12
C ASP A 41 -2.90 15.36 -6.30
N GLN A 42 -3.84 15.31 -7.25
CA GLN A 42 -4.07 14.14 -8.11
C GLN A 42 -3.08 13.83 -9.28
N SER A 43 -1.82 14.25 -9.19
CA SER A 43 -0.81 14.10 -10.27
C SER A 43 -0.42 12.63 -10.58
N ASP A 44 0.25 12.29 -11.68
CA ASP A 44 0.66 10.89 -11.98
C ASP A 44 1.79 10.34 -11.08
N GLU A 45 2.61 11.22 -10.49
CA GLU A 45 3.71 10.84 -9.55
C GLU A 45 3.18 10.49 -8.13
N TRP A 46 1.86 10.48 -7.96
CA TRP A 46 1.15 10.67 -6.70
C TRP A 46 0.57 9.40 -6.08
N ALA A 47 0.09 8.44 -6.86
CA ALA A 47 -0.75 7.36 -6.32
C ALA A 47 -0.07 6.59 -5.17
N SER A 48 1.24 6.35 -5.29
CA SER A 48 2.03 5.72 -4.23
C SER A 48 2.25 6.65 -3.01
N SER A 49 2.54 7.92 -3.26
CA SER A 49 2.84 8.92 -2.23
C SER A 49 1.62 9.34 -1.41
N ALA A 50 0.47 9.54 -2.06
CA ALA A 50 -0.78 9.85 -1.39
C ALA A 50 -1.29 8.70 -0.55
N ALA A 51 -1.23 7.51 -1.12
CA ALA A 51 -1.72 6.35 -0.45
C ALA A 51 -0.78 6.00 0.74
N THR A 52 0.54 6.19 0.60
CA THR A 52 1.48 6.10 1.75
C THR A 52 1.14 7.10 2.86
N ARG A 53 0.74 8.34 2.52
CA ARG A 53 0.27 9.33 3.50
C ARG A 53 -1.00 8.88 4.23
N ALA A 54 -1.98 8.36 3.50
CA ALA A 54 -3.20 7.80 4.08
C ALA A 54 -2.90 6.62 5.03
N LEU A 55 -1.92 5.76 4.71
CA LEU A 55 -1.45 4.71 5.64
C LEU A 55 -0.76 5.26 6.89
N MET A 56 0.07 6.30 6.74
CA MET A 56 0.73 6.96 7.86
C MET A 56 -0.28 7.62 8.81
N GLU A 57 -1.34 8.26 8.30
CA GLU A 57 -2.44 8.80 9.12
C GLU A 57 -3.16 7.70 9.90
N ARG A 58 -3.25 6.49 9.34
CA ARG A 58 -3.80 5.29 10.00
C ARG A 58 -2.85 4.62 10.98
N GLN A 59 -1.62 5.15 11.14
CA GLN A 59 -0.55 4.53 11.94
C GLN A 59 -0.25 3.07 11.53
N ILE A 60 -0.45 2.75 10.25
CA ILE A 60 -0.13 1.43 9.71
C ILE A 60 1.30 1.50 9.16
N GLU A 61 2.23 0.74 9.78
CA GLU A 61 3.57 0.59 9.24
C GLU A 61 3.52 -0.06 7.85
N THR A 62 4.04 0.67 6.86
CA THR A 62 4.10 0.30 5.44
C THR A 62 5.36 -0.49 5.14
#